data_AF-B2UQK2-F1
#
_entry.id   AF-B2UQK2-F1
#
_cell.length_a   1.000
_cell.length_b   1.000
_cell.length_c   1.000
_cell.angle_alpha   90.00
_cell.angle_beta   90.00
_cell.angle_gamma   90.00
#
_symmetry.space_group_name_H-M   'P 1'
#
loop_
_entity.id
_entity.type
_entity.pdbx_description
1 polymer ?
#
loop_
_entity_poly.entity_id
_entity_poly.type
_entity_poly.pdbx_seq_one_letter_code
_entity_poly.pdbx_strand_id
1 'polypeptide(L)'
;MMNAKNILSIIAGALALAACSGPQEENLRIVPLTVPATVPMTSYGPHARVVVAGIDYTEVHDEWMNPDIMKKATPGNTRVVISRGRQRGQLMVGDEVAMDFPVCVGKASHRTPVGHFRITEKAVHHVSNLYDASMPYFMRLTDSGIGMHVGPVFQTPQSHGCIRMTRSSCVPLFKTVKVGTPVTIVQ
;
A
#
# COMPACT_ATOMS: atom_id res chain seq x y z
N MET A 1 0.04 2.91 -63.79
CA MET A 1 1.36 3.35 -64.32
C MET A 1 2.33 3.42 -63.15
N MET A 2 3.62 3.14 -63.37
CA MET A 2 4.66 3.05 -62.32
C MET A 2 5.40 4.38 -62.08
N ASN A 3 6.32 4.35 -61.09
CA ASN A 3 7.45 5.28 -60.82
C ASN A 3 7.16 6.62 -60.08
N ALA A 4 8.08 7.16 -59.27
CA ALA A 4 9.30 6.57 -58.65
C ALA A 4 9.91 7.48 -57.54
N LYS A 5 10.41 6.82 -56.47
CA LYS A 5 11.69 7.00 -55.74
C LYS A 5 12.18 8.38 -55.19
N ASN A 6 12.93 8.25 -54.08
CA ASN A 6 13.81 9.22 -53.39
C ASN A 6 13.04 10.29 -52.55
N ILE A 7 13.55 10.87 -51.46
CA ILE A 7 14.92 11.10 -50.96
C ILE A 7 15.01 10.85 -49.43
N LEU A 8 16.18 10.42 -48.94
CA LEU A 8 16.51 10.37 -47.50
C LEU A 8 17.02 11.75 -47.00
N SER A 9 16.61 12.20 -45.81
CA SER A 9 17.34 13.27 -45.09
C SER A 9 17.13 13.17 -43.58
N ILE A 10 18.24 13.22 -42.84
CA ILE A 10 18.31 13.22 -41.38
C ILE A 10 18.73 14.62 -40.94
N ILE A 11 17.91 15.30 -40.12
CA ILE A 11 18.36 16.43 -39.29
C ILE A 11 17.73 16.26 -37.90
N ALA A 12 18.55 16.38 -36.86
CA ALA A 12 18.12 16.33 -35.46
C ALA A 12 17.65 17.72 -34.98
N GLY A 13 16.64 17.73 -34.10
CA GLY A 13 16.10 18.93 -33.45
C GLY A 13 15.77 18.66 -31.99
N ALA A 14 16.01 19.63 -31.10
CA ALA A 14 16.19 19.37 -29.67
C ALA A 14 14.92 19.45 -28.80
N LEU A 15 14.92 18.58 -27.78
CA LEU A 15 14.45 18.75 -26.39
C LEU A 15 13.63 20.02 -26.03
N ALA A 16 12.34 19.84 -25.69
CA ALA A 16 11.66 20.61 -24.62
C ALA A 16 10.44 19.83 -24.08
N LEU A 17 10.35 19.67 -22.76
CA LEU A 17 9.21 19.07 -22.05
C LEU A 17 8.22 20.17 -21.62
N ALA A 18 6.95 20.06 -21.99
CA ALA A 18 5.87 20.89 -21.42
C ALA A 18 4.49 20.20 -21.54
N ALA A 19 4.28 19.10 -20.80
CA ALA A 19 2.96 18.47 -20.67
C ALA A 19 2.11 19.23 -19.62
N CYS A 20 1.52 20.36 -20.01
CA CYS A 20 0.75 21.23 -19.12
C CYS A 20 -0.77 21.06 -19.30
N SER A 21 -1.34 20.01 -18.70
CA SER A 21 -2.70 20.00 -18.10
C SER A 21 -3.07 18.59 -17.63
N GLY A 22 -2.75 18.26 -16.37
CA GLY A 22 -3.33 17.10 -15.69
C GLY A 22 -4.72 17.46 -15.17
N PRO A 23 -5.79 16.67 -15.44
CA PRO A 23 -7.13 16.95 -14.95
C PRO A 23 -7.28 16.68 -13.44
N GLN A 24 -8.16 17.44 -12.79
CA GLN A 24 -8.57 17.30 -11.37
C GLN A 24 -9.74 16.31 -11.24
N GLU A 25 -9.82 15.54 -10.13
CA GLU A 25 -11.09 14.96 -9.60
C GLU A 25 -10.93 14.25 -8.21
N GLU A 26 -11.67 14.70 -7.18
CA GLU A 26 -12.61 13.88 -6.35
C GLU A 26 -12.12 12.84 -5.28
N ASN A 27 -11.96 13.22 -3.99
CA ASN A 27 -11.74 12.29 -2.85
C ASN A 27 -13.02 11.71 -2.22
N LEU A 28 -13.62 10.72 -2.88
CA LEU A 28 -13.87 9.37 -2.30
C LEU A 28 -14.58 8.51 -3.35
N ARG A 29 -13.85 7.61 -4.03
CA ARG A 29 -14.48 6.59 -4.89
C ARG A 29 -14.42 5.23 -4.21
N ILE A 30 -15.55 4.81 -3.63
CA ILE A 30 -15.77 3.42 -3.21
C ILE A 30 -15.88 2.57 -4.47
N VAL A 31 -14.76 1.95 -4.87
CA VAL A 31 -14.71 1.07 -6.04
C VAL A 31 -14.98 -0.38 -5.61
N PRO A 32 -16.11 -1.00 -6.03
CA PRO A 32 -16.34 -2.44 -5.85
C PRO A 32 -15.43 -3.22 -6.83
N LEU A 33 -15.00 -4.43 -6.43
CA LEU A 33 -14.31 -5.32 -7.37
C LEU A 33 -15.30 -5.77 -8.47
N THR A 34 -14.82 -5.79 -9.72
CA THR A 34 -15.56 -6.32 -10.87
C THR A 34 -15.71 -7.84 -10.78
N VAL A 35 -16.73 -8.26 -10.05
CA VAL A 35 -17.38 -9.58 -10.16
C VAL A 35 -18.54 -9.42 -11.17
N PRO A 36 -18.91 -10.43 -11.97
CA PRO A 36 -20.00 -10.30 -12.94
C PRO A 36 -21.29 -9.78 -12.31
N ALA A 37 -22.03 -8.93 -13.04
CA ALA A 37 -23.11 -8.08 -12.52
C ALA A 37 -24.41 -8.80 -12.07
N THR A 38 -24.31 -10.08 -11.70
CA THR A 38 -25.41 -10.94 -11.23
C THR A 38 -25.04 -11.81 -10.03
N VAL A 39 -23.86 -11.62 -9.41
CA VAL A 39 -23.49 -12.37 -8.19
C VAL A 39 -23.95 -11.58 -6.94
N PRO A 40 -24.83 -12.14 -6.08
CA PRO A 40 -25.31 -11.45 -4.89
C PRO A 40 -24.21 -11.31 -3.82
N MET A 41 -24.41 -10.41 -2.85
CA MET A 41 -23.44 -10.03 -1.80
C MET A 41 -23.05 -11.15 -0.80
N THR A 42 -23.33 -12.43 -1.08
CA THR A 42 -23.25 -13.56 -0.14
C THR A 42 -21.83 -14.05 0.19
N SER A 43 -20.79 -13.32 -0.21
CA SER A 43 -19.39 -13.56 0.22
C SER A 43 -18.93 -12.56 1.30
N TYR A 44 -19.66 -11.46 1.49
CA TYR A 44 -19.46 -10.56 2.62
C TYR A 44 -20.35 -11.04 3.76
N GLY A 45 -19.76 -11.36 4.92
CA GLY A 45 -20.53 -11.43 6.16
C GLY A 45 -21.32 -10.12 6.33
N PRO A 46 -22.57 -10.14 6.83
CA PRO A 46 -23.56 -9.05 6.67
C PRO A 46 -23.22 -7.68 7.31
N HIS A 47 -21.99 -7.51 7.79
CA HIS A 47 -21.47 -6.31 8.45
C HIS A 47 -20.11 -5.84 7.89
N ALA A 48 -19.55 -6.47 6.85
CA ALA A 48 -18.26 -6.09 6.28
C ALA A 48 -18.36 -4.79 5.45
N ARG A 49 -18.02 -3.65 6.06
CA ARG A 49 -17.95 -2.34 5.39
C ARG A 49 -16.50 -2.05 4.98
N VAL A 50 -16.23 -2.04 3.67
CA VAL A 50 -14.92 -1.62 3.13
C VAL A 50 -14.87 -0.10 3.06
N VAL A 51 -13.91 0.53 3.76
CA VAL A 51 -13.68 1.98 3.72
C VAL A 51 -12.68 2.30 2.61
N VAL A 52 -13.01 3.26 1.73
CA VAL A 52 -12.18 3.62 0.57
C VAL A 52 -12.06 5.13 0.47
N ALA A 53 -10.84 5.67 0.68
CA ALA A 53 -10.48 7.06 0.38
C ALA A 53 -10.25 7.28 -1.14
N GLY A 54 -10.21 8.54 -1.63
CA GLY A 54 -9.92 9.01 -3.01
C GLY A 54 -8.71 10.00 -3.13
N ILE A 55 -8.79 11.15 -3.84
CA ILE A 55 -7.66 12.07 -4.21
C ILE A 55 -7.10 13.07 -3.12
N ASP A 56 -7.85 14.08 -2.65
CA ASP A 56 -7.53 15.08 -1.58
C ASP A 56 -7.56 14.66 -0.06
N TYR A 57 -8.69 14.41 0.67
CA TYR A 57 -8.81 13.87 2.07
C TYR A 57 -7.66 14.26 3.02
N THR A 58 -7.73 15.48 3.57
CA THR A 58 -6.63 16.05 4.35
C THR A 58 -6.42 15.47 5.75
N GLU A 59 -7.33 14.64 6.28
CA GLU A 59 -7.32 14.11 7.67
C GLU A 59 -7.37 12.57 7.73
N VAL A 60 -6.28 11.90 7.35
CA VAL A 60 -6.21 10.44 7.10
C VAL A 60 -6.15 9.57 8.36
N HIS A 61 -7.18 9.63 9.21
CA HIS A 61 -7.19 8.91 10.50
C HIS A 61 -8.14 7.70 10.60
N ASP A 62 -8.97 7.41 9.60
CA ASP A 62 -9.94 6.31 9.73
C ASP A 62 -9.30 4.92 9.62
N GLU A 63 -9.24 4.28 10.78
CA GLU A 63 -8.81 2.91 11.00
C GLU A 63 -10.02 2.04 11.32
N TRP A 64 -10.17 0.91 10.63
CA TRP A 64 -11.20 -0.08 10.93
C TRP A 64 -10.56 -1.39 11.40
N MET A 65 -11.17 -2.01 12.40
CA MET A 65 -10.73 -3.30 12.93
C MET A 65 -11.94 -4.07 13.44
N ASN A 66 -12.00 -5.37 13.14
CA ASN A 66 -12.99 -6.29 13.72
C ASN A 66 -12.32 -7.16 14.79
N PRO A 67 -12.60 -6.95 16.09
CA PRO A 67 -11.98 -7.70 17.17
C PRO A 67 -12.24 -9.21 17.13
N ASP A 68 -13.38 -9.65 16.60
CA ASP A 68 -13.75 -11.07 16.58
C ASP A 68 -13.10 -11.83 15.43
N ILE A 69 -12.89 -11.17 14.28
CA ILE A 69 -12.03 -11.70 13.22
C ILE A 69 -10.56 -11.71 13.68
N MET A 70 -10.11 -10.65 14.36
CA MET A 70 -8.76 -10.57 14.94
C MET A 70 -8.44 -11.71 15.93
N LYS A 71 -9.43 -12.17 16.73
CA LYS A 71 -9.26 -13.33 17.63
C LYS A 71 -9.05 -14.66 16.89
N LYS A 72 -9.52 -14.79 15.64
CA LYS A 72 -9.34 -15.98 14.78
C LYS A 72 -7.97 -16.03 14.09
N ALA A 73 -7.14 -15.01 14.29
CA ALA A 73 -5.85 -14.88 13.63
C ALA A 73 -4.82 -15.91 14.13
N THR A 74 -4.21 -16.63 13.19
CA THR A 74 -3.15 -17.61 13.41
C THR A 74 -1.98 -17.35 12.44
N PRO A 75 -0.79 -17.90 12.67
CA PRO A 75 0.32 -17.79 11.72
C PRO A 75 0.01 -18.38 10.33
N GLY A 76 -0.89 -19.37 10.24
CA GLY A 76 -1.21 -20.07 9.01
C GLY A 76 -2.34 -19.45 8.17
N ASN A 77 -3.19 -18.59 8.75
CA ASN A 77 -4.33 -17.96 8.07
C ASN A 77 -4.23 -16.43 7.95
N THR A 78 -3.14 -15.81 8.43
CA THR A 78 -2.92 -14.36 8.35
C THR A 78 -2.10 -13.96 7.13
N ARG A 79 -2.48 -12.87 6.46
CA ARG A 79 -1.65 -12.17 5.47
C ARG A 79 -1.92 -10.67 5.50
N VAL A 80 -0.91 -9.86 5.16
CA VAL A 80 -1.06 -8.40 5.01
C VAL A 80 -1.09 -8.06 3.52
N VAL A 81 -1.96 -7.12 3.13
CA VAL A 81 -2.00 -6.55 1.78
C VAL A 81 -1.78 -5.04 1.90
N ILE A 82 -0.84 -4.49 1.13
CA ILE A 82 -0.55 -3.05 1.06
C ILE A 82 -0.81 -2.60 -0.38
N SER A 83 -1.65 -1.58 -0.60
CA SER A 83 -1.76 -0.89 -1.88
C SER A 83 -1.05 0.46 -1.81
N ARG A 84 -0.12 0.68 -2.73
CA ARG A 84 0.67 1.92 -2.81
C ARG A 84 -0.17 3.09 -3.30
N GLY A 85 -1.02 2.88 -4.31
CA GLY A 85 -1.84 3.91 -4.95
C GLY A 85 -3.03 4.33 -4.10
N ARG A 86 -3.59 3.41 -3.31
CA ARG A 86 -4.61 3.73 -2.30
C ARG A 86 -4.02 4.24 -0.97
N GLN A 87 -2.72 4.06 -0.76
CA GLN A 87 -2.05 4.27 0.53
C GLN A 87 -2.82 3.63 1.72
N ARG A 88 -3.29 2.39 1.51
CA ARG A 88 -3.96 1.56 2.53
C ARG A 88 -3.22 0.26 2.76
N GLY A 89 -3.29 -0.24 3.99
CA GLY A 89 -2.93 -1.59 4.36
C GLY A 89 -4.13 -2.32 4.97
N GLN A 90 -4.20 -3.62 4.73
CA GLN A 90 -5.23 -4.52 5.25
C GLN A 90 -4.58 -5.74 5.89
N LEU A 91 -5.10 -6.17 7.04
CA LEU A 91 -4.83 -7.49 7.60
C LEU A 91 -5.98 -8.42 7.23
N MET A 92 -5.67 -9.51 6.54
CA MET A 92 -6.60 -10.60 6.23
C MET A 92 -6.45 -11.72 7.27
N VAL A 93 -7.57 -12.32 7.66
CA VAL A 93 -7.64 -13.58 8.44
C VAL A 93 -8.57 -14.53 7.69
N GLY A 94 -8.01 -15.59 7.10
CA GLY A 94 -8.70 -16.32 6.05
C GLY A 94 -9.02 -15.38 4.88
N ASP A 95 -10.28 -15.33 4.46
CA ASP A 95 -10.74 -14.39 3.42
C ASP A 95 -11.47 -13.16 3.97
N GLU A 96 -11.56 -13.03 5.30
CA GLU A 96 -12.14 -11.87 5.95
C GLU A 96 -11.09 -10.76 6.18
N VAL A 97 -11.47 -9.49 6.00
CA VAL A 97 -10.66 -8.35 6.44
C VAL A 97 -10.79 -8.22 7.96
N ALA A 98 -9.67 -8.26 8.68
CA ALA A 98 -9.60 -8.11 10.13
C ALA A 98 -9.22 -6.68 10.55
N MET A 99 -8.41 -5.99 9.75
CA MET A 99 -8.07 -4.58 9.89
C MET A 99 -7.95 -3.91 8.52
N ASP A 100 -8.29 -2.62 8.43
CA ASP A 100 -8.05 -1.75 7.28
C ASP A 100 -7.57 -0.38 7.79
N PHE A 101 -6.42 0.09 7.33
CA PHE A 101 -5.70 1.21 7.92
C PHE A 101 -4.91 2.06 6.90
N PRO A 102 -4.67 3.35 7.18
CA PRO A 102 -3.87 4.20 6.32
C PRO A 102 -2.37 3.88 6.48
N VAL A 103 -1.62 4.01 5.39
CA VAL A 103 -0.17 3.87 5.37
C VAL A 103 0.48 5.01 4.61
N CYS A 104 1.74 5.34 4.90
CA CYS A 104 2.53 6.23 4.05
C CYS A 104 3.74 5.50 3.48
N VAL A 105 3.77 5.37 2.15
CA VAL A 105 4.76 4.59 1.40
C VAL A 105 5.91 5.45 0.89
N GLY A 106 6.88 4.82 0.22
CA GLY A 106 8.08 5.44 -0.30
C GLY A 106 7.82 6.42 -1.46
N LYS A 107 8.44 7.61 -1.38
CA LYS A 107 8.38 8.67 -2.40
C LYS A 107 8.91 8.19 -3.76
N ALA A 108 8.64 8.94 -4.83
CA ALA A 108 8.99 8.53 -6.20
C ALA A 108 10.48 8.16 -6.42
N SER A 109 11.41 8.81 -5.71
CA SER A 109 12.85 8.49 -5.75
C SER A 109 13.29 7.34 -4.85
N HIS A 110 12.42 6.88 -3.93
CA HIS A 110 12.70 5.83 -2.95
C HIS A 110 11.42 4.96 -2.78
N ARG A 111 10.92 4.40 -3.90
CA ARG A 111 9.63 3.70 -3.91
C ARG A 111 9.65 2.45 -3.05
N THR A 112 8.59 2.24 -2.28
CA THR A 112 8.30 0.93 -1.69
C THR A 112 8.18 -0.11 -2.83
N PRO A 113 8.89 -1.24 -2.77
CA PRO A 113 8.85 -2.25 -3.81
C PRO A 113 7.48 -2.96 -3.83
N VAL A 114 7.04 -3.38 -5.02
CA VAL A 114 5.86 -4.23 -5.21
C VAL A 114 6.28 -5.70 -5.28
N GLY A 115 5.36 -6.60 -4.96
CA GLY A 115 5.58 -8.05 -5.00
C GLY A 115 5.14 -8.75 -3.71
N HIS A 116 5.66 -9.97 -3.52
CA HIS A 116 5.36 -10.82 -2.37
C HIS A 116 6.56 -10.89 -1.43
N PHE A 117 6.31 -10.60 -0.17
CA PHE A 117 7.30 -10.56 0.91
C PHE A 117 6.81 -11.42 2.08
N ARG A 118 7.68 -11.60 3.07
CA ARG A 118 7.31 -12.13 4.40
C ARG A 118 7.90 -11.21 5.46
N ILE A 119 7.29 -11.16 6.62
CA ILE A 119 7.91 -10.50 7.79
C ILE A 119 9.12 -11.32 8.22
N THR A 120 10.34 -10.82 8.02
CA THR A 120 11.58 -11.55 8.35
C THR A 120 12.13 -11.22 9.74
N GLU A 121 11.85 -10.02 10.26
CA GLU A 121 12.28 -9.55 11.57
C GLU A 121 11.14 -8.76 12.23
N LYS A 122 11.08 -8.78 13.57
CA LYS A 122 10.15 -7.96 14.35
C LYS A 122 10.85 -7.36 15.57
N ALA A 123 10.85 -6.03 15.69
CA ALA A 123 11.49 -5.33 16.79
C ALA A 123 10.59 -4.19 17.32
N VAL A 124 10.35 -4.15 18.63
CA VAL A 124 9.55 -3.07 19.26
C VAL A 124 10.34 -1.76 19.24
N HIS A 125 11.64 -1.83 19.50
CA HIS A 125 12.59 -0.74 19.41
C HIS A 125 13.59 -1.08 18.30
N HIS A 126 13.56 -0.31 17.21
CA HIS A 126 14.48 -0.45 16.09
C HIS A 126 14.93 0.94 15.66
N VAL A 127 16.17 1.06 15.19
CA VAL A 127 16.75 2.30 14.68
C VAL A 127 17.35 1.99 13.31
N SER A 128 17.10 2.85 12.32
CA SER A 128 17.63 2.68 10.98
C SER A 128 19.12 3.01 10.94
N ASN A 129 19.98 2.03 10.66
CA ASN A 129 21.43 2.24 10.48
C ASN A 129 21.77 3.25 9.36
N LEU A 130 20.87 3.46 8.38
CA LEU A 130 21.09 4.37 7.24
C LEU A 130 20.62 5.80 7.50
N TYR A 131 19.64 5.99 8.39
CA TYR A 131 18.98 7.28 8.61
C TYR A 131 19.04 7.77 10.07
N ASP A 132 19.68 7.01 10.97
CA ASP A 132 19.70 7.18 12.43
C ASP A 132 18.30 7.51 13.03
N ALA A 133 17.29 6.84 12.48
CA ALA A 133 15.88 7.17 12.72
C ALA A 133 15.17 6.05 13.48
N SER A 134 14.45 6.40 14.55
CA SER A 134 13.63 5.45 15.30
C SER A 134 12.47 4.92 14.44
N MET A 135 12.31 3.60 14.42
CA MET A 135 11.24 2.88 13.72
C MET A 135 10.52 1.95 14.71
N PRO A 136 9.63 2.45 15.59
CA PRO A 136 8.98 1.61 16.60
C PRO A 136 8.05 0.55 15.97
N TYR A 137 8.01 -0.65 16.56
CA TYR A 137 7.25 -1.81 16.05
C TYR A 137 7.62 -2.17 14.60
N PHE A 138 8.91 -2.13 14.28
CA PHE A 138 9.44 -2.48 12.96
C PHE A 138 9.17 -3.96 12.61
N MET A 139 8.70 -4.17 11.38
CA MET A 139 8.44 -5.46 10.76
C MET A 139 9.15 -5.48 9.41
N ARG A 140 10.34 -6.10 9.35
CA ARG A 140 11.20 -6.12 8.14
C ARG A 140 10.54 -6.94 7.02
N LEU A 141 10.64 -6.45 5.79
CA LEU A 141 10.17 -7.13 4.58
C LEU A 141 11.29 -7.46 3.58
N THR A 142 12.39 -6.71 3.63
CA THR A 142 13.52 -6.85 2.69
C THR A 142 14.87 -6.81 3.41
N ASP A 143 15.88 -7.44 2.83
CA ASP A 143 17.26 -7.38 3.34
C ASP A 143 17.85 -5.95 3.28
N SER A 144 17.42 -5.13 2.31
CA SER A 144 17.79 -3.71 2.18
C SER A 144 17.17 -2.77 3.22
N GLY A 145 16.51 -3.29 4.26
CA GLY A 145 16.01 -2.49 5.39
C GLY A 145 14.60 -1.91 5.25
N ILE A 146 13.89 -2.17 4.14
CA ILE A 146 12.48 -1.79 4.02
C ILE A 146 11.60 -2.68 4.92
N GLY A 147 10.70 -2.04 5.65
CA GLY A 147 9.73 -2.70 6.53
C GLY A 147 8.52 -1.83 6.85
N MET A 148 7.56 -2.38 7.60
CA MET A 148 6.43 -1.65 8.17
C MET A 148 6.78 -1.17 9.58
N HIS A 149 6.41 0.05 9.97
CA HIS A 149 6.66 0.56 11.35
C HIS A 149 5.78 1.77 11.71
N VAL A 150 5.77 2.14 12.99
CA VAL A 150 5.16 3.39 13.46
C VAL A 150 5.90 4.59 12.88
N GLY A 151 5.16 5.52 12.30
CA GLY A 151 5.69 6.82 11.87
C GLY A 151 4.60 7.75 11.35
N PRO A 152 4.94 8.98 10.95
CA PRO A 152 4.00 9.92 10.35
C PRO A 152 3.37 9.34 9.06
N VAL A 153 2.04 9.50 8.93
CA VAL A 153 1.26 9.07 7.77
C VAL A 153 0.71 10.33 7.07
N PHE A 154 0.81 10.38 5.74
CA PHE A 154 0.45 11.52 4.90
C PHE A 154 -0.32 11.01 3.67
N GLN A 155 -1.19 11.83 3.05
CA GLN A 155 -1.88 11.48 1.78
C GLN A 155 -0.92 11.14 0.64
N THR A 156 0.29 11.67 0.67
CA THR A 156 1.29 11.47 -0.38
C THR A 156 2.42 10.53 0.08
N PRO A 157 3.03 9.75 -0.83
CA PRO A 157 4.21 8.95 -0.52
C PRO A 157 5.40 9.81 -0.10
N GLN A 158 5.81 9.70 1.17
CA GLN A 158 6.80 10.60 1.80
C GLN A 158 7.83 9.85 2.66
N SER A 159 7.95 8.52 2.53
CA SER A 159 9.01 7.74 3.20
C SER A 159 10.23 7.50 2.28
N HIS A 160 11.29 6.91 2.83
CA HIS A 160 12.45 6.41 2.07
C HIS A 160 12.32 4.91 1.68
N GLY A 161 11.09 4.40 1.56
CA GLY A 161 10.80 3.03 1.11
C GLY A 161 9.96 2.24 2.11
N CYS A 162 10.17 2.46 3.42
CA CYS A 162 9.38 1.85 4.50
C CYS A 162 7.89 2.23 4.42
N ILE A 163 7.03 1.33 4.93
CA ILE A 163 5.59 1.56 5.02
C ILE A 163 5.30 2.08 6.43
N ARG A 164 5.08 3.39 6.56
CA ARG A 164 4.75 4.02 7.84
C ARG A 164 3.28 3.80 8.16
N MET A 165 3.00 3.57 9.44
CA MET A 165 1.68 3.32 9.99
C MET A 165 1.45 4.22 11.22
N THR A 166 0.19 4.54 11.51
CA THR A 166 -0.18 5.11 12.81
C THR A 166 0.15 4.12 13.93
N ARG A 167 0.35 4.63 15.17
CA ARG A 167 0.61 3.75 16.32
C ARG A 167 -0.58 2.85 16.64
N SER A 168 -1.79 3.40 16.49
CA SER A 168 -3.09 2.74 16.67
C SER A 168 -3.28 1.53 15.76
N SER A 169 -2.81 1.57 14.51
CA SER A 169 -2.84 0.41 13.60
C SER A 169 -1.61 -0.50 13.72
N CYS A 170 -0.42 0.08 13.90
CA CYS A 170 0.82 -0.70 13.90
C CYS A 170 0.91 -1.64 15.10
N VAL A 171 0.43 -1.23 16.29
CA VAL A 171 0.55 -2.03 17.51
C VAL A 171 -0.37 -3.28 17.49
N PRO A 172 -1.66 -3.20 17.12
CA PRO A 172 -2.49 -4.39 16.94
C PRO A 172 -1.98 -5.28 15.82
N LEU A 173 -1.61 -4.72 14.66
CA LEU A 173 -1.04 -5.50 13.55
C LEU A 173 0.19 -6.28 14.04
N PHE A 174 1.15 -5.60 14.66
CA PHE A 174 2.38 -6.19 15.20
C PHE A 174 2.10 -7.27 16.25
N LYS A 175 1.07 -7.13 17.10
CA LYS A 175 0.74 -8.20 18.08
C LYS A 175 0.21 -9.46 17.37
N THR A 176 -0.64 -9.26 16.37
CA THR A 176 -1.31 -10.34 15.63
C THR A 176 -0.36 -11.10 14.69
N VAL A 177 0.33 -10.41 13.79
CA VAL A 177 1.21 -11.04 12.78
C VAL A 177 2.49 -11.60 13.42
N LYS A 178 3.11 -12.61 12.80
CA LYS A 178 4.36 -13.23 13.27
C LYS A 178 5.46 -13.10 12.20
N VAL A 179 6.69 -13.43 12.56
CA VAL A 179 7.74 -13.70 11.56
C VAL A 179 7.25 -14.84 10.67
N GLY A 180 7.43 -14.71 9.36
CA GLY A 180 6.90 -15.60 8.34
C GLY A 180 5.53 -15.20 7.75
N THR A 181 4.75 -14.33 8.41
CA THR A 181 3.46 -13.86 7.88
C THR A 181 3.66 -13.23 6.48
N PRO A 182 2.92 -13.69 5.45
CA PRO A 182 3.00 -13.12 4.10
C PRO A 182 2.54 -11.66 4.05
N VAL A 183 3.23 -10.86 3.25
CA VAL A 183 2.88 -9.47 2.96
C VAL A 183 2.93 -9.27 1.45
N THR A 184 1.82 -8.91 0.83
CA THR A 184 1.76 -8.59 -0.60
C THR A 184 1.63 -7.08 -0.78
N ILE A 185 2.54 -6.49 -1.55
CA ILE A 185 2.52 -5.06 -1.88
C ILE A 185 2.13 -4.92 -3.34
N VAL A 186 0.94 -4.36 -3.57
CA VAL A 186 0.40 -4.05 -4.89
C VAL A 186 0.58 -2.55 -5.21
N GLN A 187 0.24 -2.19 -6.45
CA GLN A 187 0.28 -0.81 -6.91
C GLN A 187 -0.78 0.07 -6.23
#